data_AF-A0A1S8WWC9-F1
#
_entry.id   AF-A0A1S8WWC9-F1
#
_cell.length_a   1.000
_cell.length_b   1.000
_cell.length_c   1.000
_cell.angle_alpha   90.00
_cell.angle_beta   90.00
_cell.angle_gamma   90.00
#
_symmetry.space_group_name_H-M   'P 1'
#
loop_
_entity.id
_entity.type
_entity.pdbx_description
1 polymer ?
#
loop_
_entity_poly.entity_id
_entity_poly.type
_entity_poly.pdbx_seq_one_letter_code
_entity_poly.pdbx_strand_id
1 'polypeptide(L)'
;LLVLTVSTETNDALERFLRSANNNHFNVKVLGLGLVWKGGDVSHSVGGGQKINLLRDELRSHINLDDLLILFLDSYDVVFMDSKFRLLEEYENSNYTILFGAESFCWPDQSLEKMYPPVGPKENRFLNSGGFVGPASSLYRMVTEMPIKEDDDDQLYYTKIYLNEALRKQADGDWKSTPKTEMMSEDWNRL
;
A
#
# COMPACT_ATOMS: atom_id res chain seq x y z
N LEU A 1 8.80 3.88 -11.19
CA LEU A 1 8.18 4.22 -9.91
C LEU A 1 7.34 5.49 -10.03
N LEU A 2 6.05 5.36 -9.79
CA LEU A 2 5.09 6.45 -9.56
C LEU A 2 4.56 6.32 -8.13
N VAL A 3 4.49 7.41 -7.38
CA VAL A 3 3.84 7.44 -6.07
C VAL A 3 2.39 7.83 -6.25
N LEU A 4 1.48 7.05 -5.70
CA LEU A 4 0.07 7.36 -5.60
C LEU A 4 -0.27 7.66 -4.15
N THR A 5 -1.05 8.71 -3.92
CA THR A 5 -1.62 9.01 -2.61
C THR A 5 -3.05 9.51 -2.77
N VAL A 6 -3.86 9.40 -1.73
CA VAL A 6 -5.22 9.93 -1.73
C VAL A 6 -5.27 11.16 -0.84
N SER A 7 -5.88 12.22 -1.36
CA SER A 7 -6.22 13.40 -0.60
C SER A 7 -7.38 14.13 -1.25
N THR A 8 -8.43 14.43 -0.48
CA THR A 8 -9.63 15.12 -0.98
C THR A 8 -9.52 16.64 -0.95
N GLU A 9 -8.56 17.16 -0.20
CA GLU A 9 -8.31 18.60 -0.04
C GLU A 9 -6.81 18.90 0.01
N THR A 10 -6.45 20.14 -0.34
CA THR A 10 -5.10 20.65 -0.11
C THR A 10 -5.00 21.19 1.31
N ASN A 11 -4.06 20.66 2.09
CA ASN A 11 -3.78 21.09 3.45
C ASN A 11 -2.27 20.99 3.77
N ASP A 12 -1.85 21.55 4.90
CA ASP A 12 -0.44 21.61 5.32
C ASP A 12 0.25 20.24 5.34
N ALA A 13 -0.51 19.19 5.66
CA ALA A 13 -0.01 17.83 5.73
C ALA A 13 0.31 17.27 4.33
N LEU A 14 -0.62 17.41 3.37
CA LEU A 14 -0.38 17.05 1.98
C LEU A 14 0.79 17.86 1.40
N GLU A 15 0.86 19.16 1.69
CA GLU A 15 1.98 19.97 1.21
C GLU A 15 3.32 19.51 1.80
N ARG A 16 3.35 19.13 3.08
CA ARG A 16 4.55 18.56 3.72
C ARG A 16 4.97 17.25 3.04
N PHE A 17 4.02 16.37 2.76
CA PHE A 17 4.25 15.14 2.01
C PHE A 17 4.86 15.45 0.63
N LEU A 18 4.21 16.30 -0.17
CA LEU A 18 4.66 16.67 -1.51
C LEU A 18 6.05 17.35 -1.51
N ARG A 19 6.32 18.24 -0.56
CA ARG A 19 7.65 18.85 -0.40
C ARG A 19 8.72 17.81 -0.11
N SER A 20 8.48 16.91 0.84
CA SER A 20 9.44 15.85 1.18
C SER A 20 9.66 14.87 0.02
N ALA A 21 8.60 14.55 -0.73
CA ALA A 21 8.68 13.70 -1.92
C ALA A 21 9.55 14.33 -3.01
N ASN A 22 9.34 15.62 -3.29
CA ASN A 22 10.09 16.36 -4.28
C ASN A 22 11.59 16.47 -3.91
N ASN A 23 11.88 16.73 -2.64
CA ASN A 23 13.27 16.78 -2.13
C ASN A 23 13.99 15.43 -2.29
N ASN A 24 13.26 14.32 -2.29
CA ASN A 24 13.79 12.96 -2.43
C ASN A 24 13.58 12.36 -3.82
N HIS A 25 13.24 13.19 -4.82
CA HIS A 25 13.08 12.82 -6.23
C HIS A 25 11.99 11.79 -6.53
N PHE A 26 10.90 11.80 -5.75
CA PHE A 26 9.69 11.03 -6.05
C PHE A 26 8.74 11.82 -6.95
N ASN A 27 8.12 11.11 -7.91
CA ASN A 27 7.02 11.65 -8.71
C ASN A 27 5.70 11.22 -8.08
N VAL A 28 4.89 12.17 -7.63
CA VAL A 28 3.64 11.93 -6.90
C VAL A 28 2.43 12.32 -7.75
N LYS A 29 1.43 11.45 -7.80
CA LYS A 29 0.09 11.77 -8.26
C LYS A 29 -0.89 11.67 -7.10
N VAL A 30 -1.57 12.79 -6.81
CA VAL A 30 -2.60 12.87 -5.77
C VAL A 30 -3.97 12.52 -6.39
N LEU A 31 -4.67 11.58 -5.76
CA LEU A 31 -5.98 11.12 -6.18
C LEU A 31 -7.07 11.73 -5.30
N GLY A 32 -8.20 12.10 -5.91
CA GLY A 32 -9.39 12.52 -5.20
C GLY A 32 -9.48 14.01 -4.82
N LEU A 33 -8.50 14.85 -5.21
CA LEU A 33 -8.54 16.29 -4.91
C LEU A 33 -9.84 16.93 -5.41
N GLY A 34 -10.52 17.65 -4.51
CA GLY A 34 -11.80 18.32 -4.78
C GLY A 34 -13.01 17.40 -4.71
N LEU A 35 -12.84 16.10 -4.45
CA LEU A 35 -13.94 15.19 -4.17
C LEU A 35 -14.39 15.29 -2.71
N VAL A 36 -15.64 14.93 -2.45
CA VAL A 36 -16.14 14.78 -1.09
C VAL A 36 -15.60 13.48 -0.49
N TRP A 37 -15.02 13.58 0.71
CA TRP A 37 -14.63 12.41 1.49
C TRP A 37 -15.87 11.66 1.99
N LYS A 38 -15.95 10.38 1.66
CA LYS A 38 -16.99 9.42 2.03
C LYS A 38 -16.43 8.23 2.81
N GLY A 39 -15.13 8.24 3.12
CA GLY A 39 -14.45 7.13 3.78
C GLY A 39 -14.65 7.02 5.29
N GLY A 40 -15.70 7.64 5.85
CA GLY A 40 -15.95 7.64 7.29
C GLY A 40 -14.98 8.53 8.08
N ASP A 41 -15.06 8.47 9.41
CA ASP A 41 -14.15 9.18 10.31
C ASP A 41 -12.98 8.27 10.71
N VAL A 42 -11.98 8.24 9.83
CA VAL A 42 -10.77 7.42 9.98
C VAL A 42 -9.90 7.83 11.17
N SER A 43 -10.13 9.01 11.76
CA SER A 43 -9.40 9.45 12.95
C SER A 43 -9.96 8.88 14.26
N HIS A 44 -11.21 8.40 14.24
CA HIS A 44 -11.91 7.87 15.42
C HIS A 44 -12.46 6.45 15.24
N SER A 45 -12.50 5.94 14.02
CA SER A 45 -13.12 4.65 13.68
C SER A 45 -12.53 4.02 12.42
N VAL A 46 -13.01 2.82 12.09
CA VAL A 46 -12.71 2.15 10.83
C VAL A 46 -13.19 2.95 9.61
N GLY A 47 -12.55 2.74 8.46
CA GLY A 47 -12.97 3.38 7.21
C GLY A 47 -11.87 3.42 6.16
N GLY A 48 -11.97 4.36 5.22
CA GLY A 48 -10.95 4.58 4.20
C GLY A 48 -11.12 3.78 2.92
N GLY A 49 -12.19 2.99 2.76
CA GLY A 49 -12.49 2.21 1.56
C GLY A 49 -12.57 3.05 0.27
N GLN A 50 -12.93 4.34 0.37
CA GLN A 50 -12.83 5.30 -0.73
C GLN A 50 -11.43 5.34 -1.36
N LYS A 51 -10.36 5.21 -0.56
CA LYS A 51 -8.98 5.18 -1.05
C LYS A 51 -8.78 4.02 -2.04
N ILE A 52 -9.34 2.85 -1.72
CA ILE A 52 -9.25 1.65 -2.56
C ILE A 52 -10.01 1.85 -3.87
N ASN A 53 -11.20 2.45 -3.84
CA ASN A 53 -11.96 2.73 -5.06
C ASN A 53 -11.22 3.72 -5.98
N LEU A 54 -10.67 4.80 -5.42
CA LEU A 54 -9.85 5.76 -6.18
C LEU A 54 -8.60 5.11 -6.77
N LEU A 55 -7.92 4.27 -5.98
CA LEU A 55 -6.74 3.55 -6.43
C LEU A 55 -7.06 2.54 -7.54
N ARG A 56 -8.19 1.82 -7.42
CA ARG A 56 -8.68 0.89 -8.44
C ARG A 56 -8.92 1.58 -9.78
N ASP A 57 -9.57 2.74 -9.76
CA ASP A 57 -9.82 3.51 -10.97
C ASP A 57 -8.54 4.01 -11.62
N GLU A 58 -7.57 4.47 -10.82
CA GLU A 58 -6.27 4.92 -11.31
C GLU A 58 -5.46 3.76 -11.92
N LEU A 59 -5.34 2.64 -11.19
CA LEU A 59 -4.53 1.48 -11.60
C LEU A 59 -5.07 0.81 -12.85
N ARG A 60 -6.37 0.91 -13.13
CA ARG A 60 -6.97 0.41 -14.38
C ARG A 60 -6.30 0.99 -15.62
N SER A 61 -5.83 2.24 -15.56
CA SER A 61 -5.14 2.90 -16.67
C SER A 61 -3.70 2.43 -16.89
N HIS A 62 -3.14 1.68 -15.93
CA HIS A 62 -1.74 1.28 -15.88
C HIS A 62 -1.50 -0.23 -16.08
N ILE A 63 -2.56 -1.02 -16.30
CA ILE A 63 -2.47 -2.49 -16.32
C ILE A 63 -1.57 -3.08 -17.42
N ASN A 64 -1.33 -2.33 -18.50
CA ASN A 64 -0.51 -2.75 -19.64
C ASN A 64 0.93 -2.19 -19.57
N LEU A 65 1.32 -1.60 -18.44
CA LEU A 65 2.64 -1.04 -18.22
C LEU A 65 3.44 -2.00 -17.33
N ASP A 66 4.03 -3.01 -17.95
CA ASP A 66 4.70 -4.12 -17.26
C ASP A 66 5.83 -3.65 -16.33
N ASP A 67 6.51 -2.55 -16.69
CA ASP A 67 7.62 -1.98 -15.91
C ASP A 67 7.19 -0.91 -14.89
N LEU A 68 5.89 -0.60 -14.78
CA LEU A 68 5.43 0.46 -13.89
C LEU A 68 5.28 -0.05 -12.45
N LEU A 69 6.28 0.25 -11.64
CA LEU A 69 6.20 0.12 -10.20
C LEU A 69 5.39 1.28 -9.59
N ILE A 70 4.48 0.96 -8.68
CA ILE A 70 3.65 1.90 -7.92
C ILE A 70 4.01 1.81 -6.43
N LEU A 71 4.19 2.97 -5.79
CA LEU A 71 4.24 3.11 -4.34
C LEU A 71 2.97 3.85 -3.89
N PHE A 72 2.10 3.18 -3.15
CA PHE A 72 0.99 3.83 -2.48
C PHE A 72 1.42 4.26 -1.08
N LEU A 73 1.09 5.49 -0.68
CA LEU A 73 1.27 6.00 0.68
C LEU A 73 0.08 6.87 1.07
N ASP A 74 -0.33 6.82 2.34
CA ASP A 74 -1.12 7.90 2.93
C ASP A 74 -0.30 9.21 2.95
N SER A 75 -0.97 10.37 2.95
CA SER A 75 -0.30 11.68 2.81
C SER A 75 -0.35 12.56 4.05
N TYR A 76 -1.26 12.33 4.98
CA TYR A 76 -1.51 13.28 6.08
C TYR A 76 -0.51 13.16 7.24
N ASP A 77 0.11 12.00 7.40
CA ASP A 77 1.03 11.66 8.49
C ASP A 77 2.36 11.06 7.99
N VAL A 78 2.61 11.11 6.69
CA VAL A 78 3.81 10.55 6.06
C VAL A 78 4.77 11.65 5.56
N VAL A 79 6.07 11.39 5.67
CA VAL A 79 7.14 12.17 5.03
C VAL A 79 8.20 11.25 4.46
N PHE A 80 8.82 11.65 3.35
CA PHE A 80 9.96 10.92 2.77
C PHE A 80 11.26 11.33 3.45
N MET A 81 12.00 10.35 3.94
CA MET A 81 13.27 10.55 4.66
C MET A 81 14.51 10.13 3.86
N ASP A 82 14.33 9.34 2.81
CA ASP A 82 15.39 8.89 1.91
C ASP A 82 14.92 8.98 0.44
N SER A 83 15.87 8.79 -0.47
CA SER A 83 15.73 8.88 -1.91
C SER A 83 14.92 7.73 -2.51
N LYS A 84 14.32 8.02 -3.67
CA LYS A 84 13.74 7.02 -4.55
C LYS A 84 14.69 5.87 -4.91
N PHE A 85 16.00 6.12 -5.02
CA PHE A 85 16.98 5.10 -5.38
C PHE A 85 17.10 4.05 -4.28
N ARG A 86 17.22 4.48 -3.02
CA ARG A 86 17.30 3.60 -1.85
C ARG A 86 16.08 2.68 -1.75
N LEU A 87 14.88 3.24 -1.92
CA LEU A 87 13.64 2.46 -1.92
C LEU A 87 13.60 1.40 -3.03
N LEU A 88 14.10 1.71 -4.22
CA LEU A 88 14.13 0.74 -5.34
C LEU A 88 15.12 -0.38 -5.07
N GLU A 89 16.30 -0.07 -4.53
CA GLU A 89 17.31 -1.05 -4.13
C GLU A 89 16.73 -2.03 -3.09
N GLU A 90 16.08 -1.52 -2.05
CA GLU A 90 15.47 -2.36 -1.01
C GLU A 90 14.30 -3.20 -1.54
N TYR A 91 13.44 -2.61 -2.38
CA TYR A 91 12.35 -3.36 -3.02
C TYR A 91 12.87 -4.49 -3.92
N GLU A 92 13.95 -4.25 -4.68
CA GLU A 92 14.61 -5.28 -5.49
C GLU A 92 15.20 -6.39 -4.61
N ASN A 93 15.89 -6.03 -3.53
CA ASN A 93 16.52 -6.98 -2.60
C ASN A 93 15.51 -7.83 -1.82
N SER A 94 14.30 -7.31 -1.59
CA SER A 94 13.25 -8.02 -0.85
C SER A 94 12.80 -9.33 -1.52
N ASN A 95 12.90 -9.42 -2.85
CA ASN A 95 12.36 -10.51 -3.67
C ASN A 95 10.84 -10.76 -3.52
N TYR A 96 10.07 -9.80 -3.02
CA TYR A 96 8.61 -9.89 -2.95
C TYR A 96 7.94 -9.07 -4.04
N THR A 97 6.78 -9.54 -4.53
CA THR A 97 6.04 -8.85 -5.60
C THR A 97 5.34 -7.61 -5.05
N ILE A 98 4.65 -7.76 -3.91
CA ILE A 98 4.00 -6.64 -3.21
C ILE A 98 4.53 -6.60 -1.78
N LEU A 99 5.06 -5.45 -1.38
CA LEU A 99 5.47 -5.18 0.00
C LEU A 99 4.48 -4.21 0.64
N PHE A 100 3.96 -4.58 1.80
CA PHE A 100 3.14 -3.75 2.68
C PHE A 100 3.96 -3.17 3.83
N GLY A 101 3.44 -2.10 4.43
CA GLY A 101 3.81 -1.70 5.78
C GLY A 101 3.50 -2.80 6.79
N ALA A 102 4.37 -2.96 7.78
CA ALA A 102 4.13 -3.78 8.95
C ALA A 102 4.07 -2.94 10.22
N GLU A 103 3.15 -3.29 11.10
CA GLU A 103 2.98 -2.71 12.42
C GLU A 103 2.89 -3.77 13.53
N SER A 104 2.89 -3.30 14.78
CA SER A 104 2.86 -4.15 15.96
C SER A 104 1.46 -4.61 16.37
N PHE A 105 0.39 -4.02 15.84
CA PHE A 105 -0.99 -4.30 16.25
C PHE A 105 -1.81 -4.98 15.14
N CYS A 106 -2.55 -6.03 15.50
CA CYS A 106 -3.53 -6.63 14.62
C CYS A 106 -4.82 -5.81 14.69
N TRP A 107 -5.04 -4.96 13.69
CA TRP A 107 -6.18 -4.05 13.61
C TRP A 107 -6.88 -4.18 12.23
N PRO A 108 -8.20 -3.98 12.14
CA PRO A 108 -9.15 -3.76 13.24
C PRO A 108 -9.62 -5.04 13.94
N ASP A 109 -9.46 -6.21 13.31
CA ASP A 109 -9.96 -7.48 13.82
C ASP A 109 -8.85 -8.34 14.45
N GLN A 110 -8.72 -8.25 15.77
CA GLN A 110 -7.73 -8.99 16.56
C GLN A 110 -7.90 -10.51 16.47
N SER A 111 -9.08 -11.02 16.09
CA SER A 111 -9.28 -12.47 15.96
C SER A 111 -8.43 -13.08 14.85
N LEU A 112 -7.96 -12.26 13.91
CA LEU A 112 -7.15 -12.66 12.76
C LEU A 112 -5.66 -12.86 13.11
N GLU A 113 -5.21 -12.45 14.31
CA GLU A 113 -3.80 -12.48 14.73
C GLU A 113 -3.15 -13.87 14.54
N LYS A 114 -3.88 -14.94 14.84
CA LYS A 114 -3.36 -16.31 14.75
C LYS A 114 -3.18 -16.80 13.30
N MET A 115 -3.79 -16.12 12.33
CA MET A 115 -3.67 -16.48 10.91
C MET A 115 -2.45 -15.85 10.24
N TYR A 116 -1.85 -14.81 10.84
CA TYR A 116 -0.62 -14.22 10.35
C TYR A 116 0.55 -15.22 10.47
N PRO A 117 1.48 -15.27 9.50
CA PRO A 117 2.73 -16.00 9.68
C PRO A 117 3.49 -15.52 10.94
N PRO A 118 4.24 -16.39 11.64
CA PRO A 118 5.11 -15.97 12.73
C PRO A 118 6.31 -15.19 12.18
N VAL A 119 6.78 -14.20 12.94
CA VAL A 119 7.97 -13.37 12.63
C VAL A 119 8.97 -13.46 13.77
N GLY A 120 10.19 -12.96 13.55
CA GLY A 120 11.26 -12.96 14.53
C GLY A 120 10.95 -12.09 15.77
N PRO A 121 11.71 -12.27 16.87
CA PRO A 121 11.54 -11.44 18.05
C PRO A 121 11.77 -9.95 17.70
N LYS A 122 10.81 -9.08 18.08
CA LYS A 122 10.83 -7.62 17.84
C LYS A 122 10.59 -7.19 16.38
N GLU A 123 10.12 -8.08 15.52
CA GLU A 123 9.62 -7.72 14.19
C GLU A 123 8.14 -7.36 14.25
N ASN A 124 7.74 -6.38 13.45
CA ASN A 124 6.33 -6.07 13.22
C ASN A 124 5.70 -7.20 12.41
N ARG A 125 4.54 -7.68 12.86
CA ARG A 125 3.93 -8.91 12.33
C ARG A 125 2.72 -8.64 11.44
N PHE A 126 2.04 -7.52 11.64
CA PHE A 126 0.70 -7.29 11.09
C PHE A 126 0.75 -6.27 9.97
N LEU A 127 -0.09 -6.45 8.96
CA LEU A 127 -0.16 -5.56 7.80
C LEU A 127 -0.71 -4.19 8.21
N ASN A 128 -0.10 -3.14 7.66
CA ASN A 128 -0.60 -1.77 7.70
C ASN A 128 -0.90 -1.29 6.25
N SER A 129 -2.09 -0.72 6.02
CA SER A 129 -2.53 -0.29 4.68
C SER A 129 -2.03 1.08 4.25
N GLY A 130 -1.41 1.84 5.16
CA GLY A 130 -0.92 3.19 4.91
C GLY A 130 0.26 3.27 3.96
N GLY A 131 0.89 2.13 3.63
CA GLY A 131 1.96 2.07 2.64
C GLY A 131 2.12 0.70 2.00
N PHE A 132 2.27 0.66 0.68
CA PHE A 132 2.67 -0.55 -0.05
C PHE A 132 3.26 -0.24 -1.42
N VAL A 133 4.11 -1.14 -1.92
CA VAL A 133 4.76 -1.03 -3.24
C VAL A 133 4.61 -2.33 -4.03
N GLY A 134 4.40 -2.20 -5.33
CA GLY A 134 4.35 -3.35 -6.24
C GLY A 134 4.04 -2.95 -7.69
N PRO A 135 4.09 -3.90 -8.63
CA PRO A 135 3.76 -3.65 -10.03
C PRO A 135 2.31 -3.20 -10.18
N ALA A 136 2.05 -2.26 -11.07
CA ALA A 136 0.70 -1.72 -11.29
C ALA A 136 -0.34 -2.82 -11.58
N SER A 137 0.02 -3.83 -12.38
CA SER A 137 -0.84 -4.96 -12.72
C SER A 137 -1.17 -5.83 -11.49
N SER A 138 -0.18 -6.13 -10.65
CA SER A 138 -0.36 -6.90 -9.41
C SER A 138 -1.21 -6.14 -8.39
N LEU A 139 -0.95 -4.84 -8.20
CA LEU A 139 -1.78 -4.00 -7.34
C LEU A 139 -3.21 -3.88 -7.86
N TYR A 140 -3.41 -3.78 -9.18
CA TYR A 140 -4.75 -3.72 -9.77
C TYR A 140 -5.57 -4.98 -9.48
N ARG A 141 -4.94 -6.16 -9.60
CA ARG A 141 -5.58 -7.45 -9.23
C ARG A 141 -5.97 -7.44 -7.77
N MET A 142 -5.06 -7.06 -6.88
CA MET A 142 -5.30 -6.97 -5.43
C MET A 142 -6.47 -6.04 -5.08
N VAL A 143 -6.49 -4.82 -5.59
CA VAL A 143 -7.56 -3.85 -5.28
C VAL A 143 -8.88 -4.19 -5.97
N THR A 144 -8.93 -5.18 -6.86
CA THR A 144 -10.15 -5.63 -7.56
C THR A 144 -10.67 -6.96 -7.02
N GLU A 145 -9.93 -7.63 -6.14
CA GLU A 145 -10.25 -8.96 -5.61
C GLU A 145 -11.63 -9.04 -4.95
N MET A 146 -12.01 -8.02 -4.17
CA MET A 146 -13.30 -7.97 -3.48
C MET A 146 -13.99 -6.61 -3.68
N PRO A 147 -15.34 -6.57 -3.61
CA PRO A 147 -16.04 -5.30 -3.52
C PRO A 147 -15.75 -4.63 -2.16
N ILE A 148 -15.78 -3.30 -2.14
CA ILE A 148 -15.61 -2.49 -0.93
C ILE A 148 -16.47 -1.23 -1.03
N LYS A 149 -17.16 -0.87 0.05
CA LYS A 149 -17.88 0.42 0.14
C LYS A 149 -16.91 1.54 0.50
N GLU A 150 -17.35 2.78 0.27
CA GLU A 150 -16.54 3.95 0.58
C GLU A 150 -16.12 3.99 2.05
N ASP A 151 -17.03 3.65 2.96
CA ASP A 151 -16.90 3.71 4.41
C ASP A 151 -16.46 2.38 5.07
N ASP A 152 -16.21 1.33 4.27
CA ASP A 152 -15.61 0.09 4.77
C ASP A 152 -14.11 0.32 5.10
N ASP A 153 -13.54 -0.56 5.91
CA ASP A 153 -12.16 -0.48 6.38
C ASP A 153 -11.14 -0.94 5.34
N ASP A 154 -10.20 -0.08 4.97
CA ASP A 154 -9.15 -0.40 3.99
C ASP A 154 -8.12 -1.40 4.54
N GLN A 155 -7.73 -1.27 5.81
CA GLN A 155 -6.79 -2.19 6.44
C GLN A 155 -7.34 -3.62 6.55
N LEU A 156 -8.62 -3.78 6.92
CA LEU A 156 -9.29 -5.08 6.95
C LEU A 156 -9.42 -5.69 5.55
N TYR A 157 -9.67 -4.86 4.54
CA TYR A 157 -9.72 -5.30 3.14
C TYR A 157 -8.40 -5.97 2.73
N TYR A 158 -7.27 -5.28 2.93
CA TYR A 158 -5.95 -5.82 2.58
C TYR A 158 -5.55 -6.98 3.49
N THR A 159 -5.89 -6.94 4.78
CA THR A 159 -5.65 -8.05 5.72
C THR A 159 -6.31 -9.34 5.23
N LYS A 160 -7.57 -9.29 4.78
CA LYS A 160 -8.28 -10.47 4.25
C LYS A 160 -7.61 -11.06 3.01
N ILE A 161 -7.08 -10.20 2.13
CA ILE A 161 -6.33 -10.65 0.95
C ILE A 161 -5.01 -11.28 1.37
N TYR A 162 -4.24 -10.62 2.24
CA TYR A 162 -2.94 -11.09 2.71
C TYR A 162 -3.03 -12.44 3.44
N LEU A 163 -4.08 -12.63 4.24
CA LEU A 163 -4.29 -13.87 5.00
C LEU A 163 -4.83 -15.02 4.14
N ASN A 164 -5.35 -14.74 2.95
CA ASN A 164 -5.69 -15.77 1.99
C ASN A 164 -4.40 -16.34 1.36
N GLU A 165 -3.99 -17.51 1.82
CA GLU A 165 -2.75 -18.16 1.38
C GLU A 165 -2.69 -18.38 -0.14
N ALA A 166 -3.82 -18.70 -0.78
CA ALA A 166 -3.85 -18.89 -2.22
C ALA A 166 -3.54 -17.58 -2.95
N LEU A 167 -4.16 -16.47 -2.55
CA LEU A 167 -3.91 -15.15 -3.14
C LEU A 167 -2.50 -14.64 -2.83
N ARG A 168 -2.02 -14.84 -1.60
CA ARG A 168 -0.66 -14.47 -1.19
C ARG A 168 0.40 -15.17 -2.03
N LYS A 169 0.20 -16.45 -2.37
CA LYS A 169 1.10 -17.26 -3.21
C LYS A 169 0.90 -17.07 -4.70
N GLN A 170 -0.30 -16.65 -5.13
CA GLN A 170 -0.65 -16.41 -6.54
C GLN A 170 -0.16 -15.03 -7.05
N ALA A 171 0.48 -14.24 -6.20
CA ALA A 171 1.08 -12.95 -6.55
C ALA A 171 2.29 -13.06 -7.51
N ASP A 172 2.40 -14.13 -8.30
CA ASP A 172 3.23 -14.12 -9.50
C ASP A 172 2.72 -15.04 -10.61
N GLY A 173 2.79 -14.49 -11.82
CA GLY A 173 2.56 -15.13 -13.11
C GLY A 173 3.44 -14.42 -14.14
N ASP A 174 4.70 -14.84 -14.18
CA ASP A 174 5.74 -14.61 -15.21
C ASP A 174 6.46 -13.24 -15.21
N TRP A 175 7.67 -13.17 -14.63
CA TRP A 175 8.76 -12.35 -15.18
C TRP A 175 10.16 -12.93 -14.88
N LYS A 176 11.04 -12.85 -15.87
CA LYS A 176 12.36 -13.50 -15.92
C LYS A 176 13.42 -12.76 -15.09
N SER A 177 13.85 -13.36 -13.98
CA SER A 177 15.26 -13.60 -13.60
C SER A 177 15.43 -14.01 -12.13
N THR A 178 14.38 -13.87 -11.32
CA THR A 178 14.30 -14.40 -9.96
C THR A 178 12.82 -14.53 -9.60
N PRO A 179 12.31 -15.69 -9.15
CA PRO A 179 10.90 -15.82 -8.81
C PRO A 179 10.62 -14.91 -7.61
N LYS A 180 9.82 -13.85 -7.79
CA LYS A 180 9.35 -13.05 -6.67
C LYS A 180 8.13 -13.76 -6.10
N THR A 181 8.34 -14.54 -5.04
CA THR A 181 7.24 -15.28 -4.43
C THR A 181 6.76 -14.53 -3.20
N GLU A 182 5.49 -14.13 -3.24
CA GLU A 182 4.65 -13.72 -2.11
C GLU A 182 4.50 -12.21 -1.86
N MET A 183 3.39 -11.87 -1.19
CA MET A 183 3.20 -10.58 -0.53
C MET A 183 3.84 -10.65 0.86
N MET A 184 4.51 -9.59 1.29
CA MET A 184 5.14 -9.50 2.62
C MET A 184 4.78 -8.16 3.27
N SER A 185 4.81 -8.10 4.61
CA SER A 185 4.75 -6.85 5.37
C SER A 185 6.10 -6.60 6.05
N GLU A 186 6.65 -5.38 5.92
CA GLU A 186 7.94 -5.00 6.50
C GLU A 186 7.88 -3.64 7.22
N ASP A 187 8.77 -3.38 8.19
CA ASP A 187 8.86 -2.10 8.90
C ASP A 187 9.60 -1.06 8.04
N TRP A 188 8.86 -0.12 7.46
CA TRP A 188 9.39 0.90 6.54
C TRP A 188 10.27 1.94 7.24
N ASN A 189 10.25 2.03 8.58
CA ASN A 189 11.15 2.92 9.31
C ASN A 189 12.61 2.44 9.29
N ARG A 190 12.87 1.25 8.73
CA ARG A 190 14.20 0.66 8.57
C ARG A 190 14.71 0.70 7.12
N LEU A 191 13.86 1.12 6.17
CA LEU A 191 14.18 1.28 4.75
C LEU A 191 14.53 2.72 4.43
#